data_AF-A0A3R0X4K1-F1
#
_entry.id   AF-A0A3R0X4K1-F1
#
_cell.length_a   1.000
_cell.length_b   1.000
_cell.length_c   1.000
_cell.angle_alpha   90.00
_cell.angle_beta   90.00
_cell.angle_gamma   90.00
#
_symmetry.space_group_name_H-M   'P 1'
#
loop_
_entity.id
_entity.type
_entity.pdbx_description
1 polymer ?
#
loop_
_entity_poly.entity_id
_entity_poly.type
_entity_poly.pdbx_seq_one_letter_code
_entity_poly.pdbx_strand_id
1 'polypeptide(L)'
;MDNKISTYSPAFSIVSWIALVGGIVTYLLGLWNAEMQLNEKGYYFAVLVLGLFSAASYQKTVRDKYEGIPTTSIYYMTCLTVFIIS
;
A
#
# COMPACT_ATOMS: atom_id res chain seq x y z
N MET A 1 -15.67 -29.11 -6.91
CA MET A 1 -15.13 -27.73 -6.95
C MET A 1 -15.57 -27.06 -5.67
N ASP A 2 -14.79 -27.25 -4.60
CA ASP A 2 -15.10 -26.64 -3.30
C ASP A 2 -14.77 -25.15 -3.38
N ASN A 3 -15.81 -24.33 -3.51
CA ASN A 3 -15.71 -22.88 -3.31
C ASN A 3 -15.38 -22.62 -1.85
N LYS A 4 -14.09 -22.64 -1.50
CA LYS A 4 -13.61 -22.13 -0.21
C LYS A 4 -13.83 -20.62 -0.21
N ILE A 5 -15.00 -20.19 0.24
CA ILE A 5 -15.26 -18.79 0.59
C ILE A 5 -14.30 -18.48 1.73
N SER A 6 -13.22 -17.74 1.42
CA SER A 6 -12.31 -17.21 2.43
C SER A 6 -13.12 -16.30 3.35
N THR A 7 -13.52 -16.84 4.49
CA THR A 7 -14.24 -16.07 5.51
C THR A 7 -13.21 -15.18 6.20
N TYR A 8 -12.98 -13.99 5.65
CA TYR A 8 -12.15 -12.99 6.30
C TYR A 8 -12.84 -12.54 7.59
N SER A 9 -12.11 -12.54 8.70
CA SER A 9 -12.65 -12.01 9.95
C SER A 9 -12.96 -10.51 9.76
N PRO A 10 -14.19 -10.05 10.01
CA PRO A 10 -14.55 -8.64 9.88
C PRO A 10 -13.67 -7.75 10.77
N ALA A 11 -13.20 -8.27 11.91
CA ALA A 11 -12.24 -7.58 12.78
C ALA A 11 -10.90 -7.32 12.08
N PHE A 12 -10.38 -8.29 11.31
CA PHE A 12 -9.12 -8.13 10.58
C PHE A 12 -9.23 -7.03 9.52
N SER A 13 -10.31 -7.01 8.75
CA SER A 13 -10.53 -6.00 7.71
C SER A 13 -10.59 -4.59 8.30
N ILE A 14 -11.32 -4.41 9.41
CA ILE A 14 -11.44 -3.12 10.09
C ILE A 14 -10.08 -2.65 10.60
N VAL A 15 -9.31 -3.53 11.24
CA VAL A 15 -7.97 -3.20 11.77
C VAL A 15 -7.01 -2.82 10.63
N SER A 16 -7.05 -3.51 9.48
CA SER A 16 -6.23 -3.16 8.32
C SER A 16 -6.55 -1.76 7.79
N TRP A 17 -7.84 -1.40 7.70
CA TRP A 17 -8.25 -0.06 7.26
C TRP A 17 -7.85 1.03 8.25
N ILE A 18 -7.99 0.78 9.55
CA ILE A 18 -7.54 1.71 10.59
C ILE A 18 -6.02 1.89 10.53
N ALA A 19 -5.26 0.81 10.34
CA ALA A 19 -3.80 0.88 10.21
C ALA A 19 -3.38 1.68 8.96
N LEU A 20 -4.04 1.45 7.82
CA LEU A 20 -3.78 2.18 6.57
C LEU A 20 -4.06 3.68 6.75
N VAL A 21 -5.28 4.03 7.15
CA VAL A 21 -5.71 5.43 7.29
C VAL A 21 -4.92 6.11 8.41
N GLY A 22 -4.73 5.43 9.54
CA GLY A 22 -3.94 5.93 10.66
C GLY A 22 -2.49 6.22 10.27
N GLY A 23 -1.86 5.35 9.48
CA GLY A 23 -0.50 5.56 8.97
C GLY A 23 -0.41 6.78 8.06
N ILE A 24 -1.34 6.92 7.11
CA ILE A 24 -1.41 8.08 6.20
C ILE A 24 -1.59 9.37 7.00
N VAL A 25 -2.55 9.40 7.93
CA VAL A 25 -2.84 10.59 8.75
C VAL A 25 -1.63 10.96 9.61
N THR A 26 -1.01 9.98 10.28
CA THR A 26 0.15 10.22 11.14
C THR A 26 1.33 10.78 10.33
N TYR A 27 1.57 10.26 9.13
CA TYR A 27 2.61 10.77 8.23
C TYR A 27 2.34 12.21 7.80
N LEU A 28 1.10 12.51 7.37
CA LEU A 28 0.72 13.85 6.93
C LEU A 28 0.78 14.87 8.07
N LEU A 29 0.39 14.49 9.29
CA LEU A 29 0.52 15.34 10.47
C LEU A 29 1.98 15.62 10.81
N GLY A 30 2.86 14.61 10.74
CA GLY A 30 4.30 14.78 10.91
C GLY A 30 4.90 15.73 9.86
N LEU A 31 4.53 15.54 8.59
CA LEU A 31 4.98 16.39 7.49
C LEU A 31 4.48 17.83 7.59
N TRP A 32 3.26 18.02 8.10
CA TRP A 32 2.71 19.34 8.35
C TRP A 32 3.50 20.08 9.43
N ASN A 33 3.82 19.40 10.54
CA ASN A 33 4.56 19.98 11.67
C ASN A 33 6.05 20.22 11.36
N ALA A 34 6.66 19.41 10.49
CA ALA A 34 8.08 19.56 10.15
C ALA A 34 8.39 20.97 9.61
N GLU A 35 9.44 21.60 10.13
CA GLU A 35 9.91 22.90 9.65
C GLU A 35 10.82 22.70 8.44
N MET A 36 10.21 22.63 7.25
CA MET A 36 10.86 22.35 5.97
C MET A 36 10.31 23.27 4.87
N GLN A 37 11.09 23.47 3.81
CA GLN A 37 10.62 24.20 2.62
C GLN A 37 9.46 23.47 1.93
N LEU A 38 8.59 24.23 1.26
CA LEU A 38 7.37 23.67 0.63
C LEU A 38 7.68 22.66 -0.48
N ASN A 39 8.82 22.83 -1.18
CA ASN A 39 9.32 21.89 -2.19
C ASN A 39 9.70 20.53 -1.59
N GLU A 40 10.40 20.52 -0.44
CA GLU A 40 10.81 19.31 0.29
C GLU A 40 9.58 18.59 0.86
N LYS A 41 8.62 19.35 1.40
CA LYS A 41 7.34 18.77 1.83
C LYS A 41 6.59 18.12 0.68
N GLY A 42 6.57 18.77 -0.50
CA GLY A 42 6.00 18.21 -1.72
C GLY A 42 6.68 16.91 -2.15
N TYR A 43 8.01 16.82 -2.02
CA TYR A 43 8.77 15.60 -2.32
C TYR A 43 8.36 14.44 -1.42
N TYR A 44 8.32 14.63 -0.11
CA TYR A 44 7.88 13.60 0.85
C TYR A 44 6.43 13.17 0.63
N PHE A 45 5.55 14.11 0.28
CA PHE A 45 4.17 13.79 -0.11
C PHE A 45 4.11 12.93 -1.38
N ALA A 46 4.90 13.24 -2.40
CA ALA A 46 4.97 12.44 -3.62
C ALA A 46 5.48 11.01 -3.36
N VAL A 47 6.49 10.87 -2.49
CA VAL A 47 7.01 9.57 -2.06
C VAL A 47 5.93 8.73 -1.38
N LEU A 48 5.15 9.32 -0.45
CA LEU A 48 4.00 8.65 0.18
C LEU A 48 3.01 8.13 -0.88
N VAL A 49 2.64 8.96 -1.85
CA VAL A 49 1.66 8.60 -2.91
C VAL A 49 2.19 7.45 -3.78
N LEU A 50 3.47 7.51 -4.19
CA LEU A 50 4.11 6.46 -4.97
C LEU A 50 4.22 5.14 -4.19
N GLY A 51 4.57 5.21 -2.89
CA GLY A 51 4.58 4.06 -1.99
C GLY A 51 3.20 3.40 -1.88
N LEU A 52 2.15 4.19 -1.66
CA LEU A 52 0.75 3.70 -1.60
C LEU A 52 0.29 3.08 -2.91
N PHE A 53 0.62 3.70 -4.04
CA PHE A 53 0.34 3.15 -5.37
C PHE A 53 1.02 1.78 -5.57
N SER A 54 2.29 1.67 -5.17
CA SER A 54 3.03 0.42 -5.25
C SER A 54 2.46 -0.66 -4.34
N ALA A 55 2.12 -0.32 -3.09
CA ALA A 55 1.49 -1.23 -2.13
C ALA A 55 0.15 -1.77 -2.63
N ALA A 56 -0.72 -0.91 -3.16
CA ALA A 56 -2.02 -1.31 -3.70
C ALA A 56 -1.87 -2.19 -4.94
N SER A 57 -0.92 -1.87 -5.82
CA SER A 57 -0.60 -2.67 -7.01
C SER A 57 -0.04 -4.05 -6.65
N TYR A 58 0.81 -4.11 -5.62
CA TYR A 58 1.34 -5.35 -5.07
C TYR A 58 0.22 -6.23 -4.48
N GLN A 59 -0.69 -5.66 -3.68
CA GLN A 59 -1.83 -6.38 -3.13
C GLN A 59 -2.74 -6.95 -4.22
N LYS A 60 -3.00 -6.18 -5.29
CA LYS A 60 -3.75 -6.67 -6.46
C LYS A 60 -3.03 -7.83 -7.15
N THR A 61 -1.73 -7.71 -7.37
CA THR A 61 -0.92 -8.77 -8.00
C THR A 61 -0.94 -10.06 -7.17
N VAL A 62 -0.85 -9.93 -5.85
CA VAL A 62 -0.94 -11.06 -4.92
C VAL A 62 -2.32 -11.73 -5.00
N ARG A 63 -3.40 -10.93 -4.99
CA ARG A 63 -4.78 -11.45 -5.17
C ARG A 63 -4.92 -12.16 -6.51
N ASP A 64 -4.50 -11.52 -7.60
CA ASP A 64 -4.62 -12.04 -8.96
C ASP A 64 -3.85 -13.37 -9.11
N LYS A 65 -2.70 -13.51 -8.45
CA LYS A 65 -1.95 -14.77 -8.36
C LYS A 65 -2.71 -15.87 -7.61
N TYR A 66 -3.47 -15.53 -6.56
CA TYR A 66 -4.34 -16.49 -5.85
C TYR A 66 -5.57 -16.88 -6.67
N GLU A 67 -6.10 -15.96 -7.50
CA GLU A 67 -7.25 -16.19 -8.39
C GLU A 67 -6.85 -16.90 -9.70
N GLY A 68 -5.55 -17.14 -9.93
CA GLY A 68 -5.05 -17.81 -11.15
C GLY A 68 -5.02 -16.91 -12.38
N ILE A 69 -5.14 -15.59 -12.21
CA ILE A 69 -5.01 -14.60 -13.28
C ILE A 69 -3.51 -14.48 -13.63
N PRO A 70 -3.14 -14.47 -14.92
CA PRO A 70 -1.73 -14.40 -15.33
C PRO A 70 -1.08 -13.09 -14.87
N THR A 71 -0.12 -13.20 -13.95
CA THR A 71 0.70 -12.08 -13.47
C THR A 71 2.16 -12.27 -13.83
N THR A 72 2.87 -11.19 -14.18
CA THR A 72 4.32 -11.25 -14.46
C THR A 72 5.13 -11.17 -13.17
N SER A 73 6.06 -12.11 -12.95
CA SER A 73 6.96 -12.11 -11.78
C SER A 73 7.80 -10.83 -11.66
N ILE A 74 8.16 -10.21 -12.80
CA ILE A 74 8.90 -8.94 -12.83
C ILE A 74 8.06 -7.82 -12.21
N TYR A 75 6.77 -7.72 -12.56
CA TYR A 75 5.90 -6.67 -12.02
C TYR A 75 5.75 -6.76 -10.50
N TYR A 76 5.57 -7.98 -9.98
CA TYR A 76 5.56 -8.25 -8.54
C TYR A 76 6.82 -7.74 -7.84
N MET A 77 8.00 -8.06 -8.39
CA MET A 77 9.29 -7.65 -7.83
C MET A 77 9.49 -6.14 -7.91
N THR A 78 9.09 -5.51 -9.02
CA THR A 78 9.17 -4.05 -9.16
C THR A 78 8.30 -3.34 -8.14
N CYS A 79 7.06 -3.77 -7.92
CA CYS A 79 6.20 -3.17 -6.90
C CYS A 79 6.78 -3.34 -5.49
N LEU A 80 7.33 -4.51 -5.18
CA LEU A 80 7.98 -4.74 -3.89
C LEU A 80 9.19 -3.81 -3.69
N THR A 81 10.06 -3.70 -4.70
CA THR A 81 11.24 -2.83 -4.65
C THR A 81 10.86 -1.36 -4.49
N VAL A 82 9.89 -0.86 -5.26
CA VAL A 82 9.42 0.53 -5.18
C VAL A 82 8.81 0.81 -3.80
N PHE A 83 8.06 -0.14 -3.24
CA PHE A 83 7.44 0.02 -1.92
C PHE A 83 8.48 0.08 -0.78
N ILE A 84 9.62 -0.61 -0.90
CA ILE A 84 10.69 -0.58 0.10
C ILE A 84 11.53 0.70 0.00
N ILE A 85 11.69 1.25 -1.21
CA ILE A 85 12.50 2.44 -1.46
C ILE A 85 11.76 3.74 -1.11
N SER A 86 10.43 3.75 -1.28
CA SER A 86 9.58 4.91 -0.98
C SER A 86 9.35 5.04 0.53
#